data_AF-A0A316TM42-F1
#
_entry.id   AF-A0A316TM42-F1
#
_cell.length_a   1.000
_cell.length_b   1.000
_cell.length_c   1.000
_cell.angle_alpha   90.00
_cell.angle_beta   90.00
_cell.angle_gamma   90.00
#
_symmetry.space_group_name_H-M   'P 1'
#
loop_
_entity.id
_entity.type
_entity.pdbx_description
1 polymer ?
#
loop_
_entity_poly.entity_id
_entity_poly.type
_entity_poly.pdbx_seq_one_letter_code
_entity_poly.pdbx_strand_id
1 'polypeptide(L)'
;MGTQIMLSLNDINIDYGKNRYWKSHYWLFPPGSEANVPTEYVSGVRLQPGYEASLADVRFRLCHLGYSYAETRAKFETYVHRWQRTDDDLQITYDEFHDTMTGIEFATLTSDDLKPYIWDFRDFVIDRLATTQRDKYVLEDFIYGLDFSITLRTLCDRQDNLQLPVRWQTQDLIDSGWVTLEDLKDIDRQTYINNHTLLCGRIQDHVGIDGLKAFDNWLHAQGLPKATPYTRSYPGGSPTQETLTLPVAVRHKIHHPENTHNTLPDEELRESTELLLDIVKQLPPPGLGLA
;
A
#
# COMPACT_ATOMS: atom_id res chain seq x y z
N MET A 1 12.68 -15.68 22.87
CA MET A 1 13.00 -14.49 22.06
C MET A 1 11.85 -14.26 21.10
N GLY A 2 11.53 -13.02 20.74
CA GLY A 2 10.43 -12.76 19.80
C GLY A 2 10.91 -12.87 18.35
N THR A 3 10.01 -13.25 17.46
CA THR A 3 10.27 -13.39 16.03
C THR A 3 9.86 -12.12 15.30
N GLN A 4 10.65 -11.69 14.32
CA GLN A 4 10.43 -10.44 13.60
C GLN A 4 9.94 -10.68 12.17
N ILE A 5 9.28 -9.67 11.63
CA ILE A 5 8.94 -9.49 10.22
C ILE A 5 9.45 -8.11 9.85
N MET A 6 10.12 -7.98 8.71
CA MET A 6 10.85 -6.75 8.37
C MET A 6 10.49 -6.31 6.96
N LEU A 7 10.33 -5.00 6.78
CA LEU A 7 10.27 -4.35 5.48
C LEU A 7 11.54 -3.54 5.32
N SER A 8 12.27 -3.76 4.24
CA SER A 8 13.52 -3.08 3.94
C SER A 8 13.50 -2.41 2.58
N LEU A 9 14.25 -1.32 2.46
CA LEU A 9 14.57 -0.63 1.21
C LEU A 9 16.10 -0.64 1.08
N ASN A 10 16.60 -1.29 0.03
CA ASN A 10 18.05 -1.44 -0.21
C ASN A 10 18.83 -1.92 1.03
N ASP A 11 18.34 -2.99 1.66
CA ASP A 11 18.94 -3.62 2.86
C ASP A 11 18.87 -2.79 4.16
N ILE A 12 18.23 -1.63 4.14
CA ILE A 12 17.91 -0.86 5.34
C ILE A 12 16.50 -1.22 5.79
N ASN A 13 16.36 -1.75 7.01
CA ASN A 13 15.06 -2.03 7.62
C ASN A 13 14.35 -0.71 7.91
N ILE A 14 13.26 -0.44 7.19
CA ILE A 14 12.50 0.81 7.28
C ILE A 14 11.21 0.66 8.11
N ASP A 15 10.69 -0.57 8.22
CA ASP A 15 9.61 -0.91 9.14
C ASP A 15 9.76 -2.35 9.65
N TYR A 16 9.22 -2.63 10.82
CA TYR A 16 9.27 -3.97 11.39
C TYR A 16 8.06 -4.27 12.27
N GLY A 17 7.81 -5.55 12.47
CA GLY A 17 6.87 -6.07 13.44
C GLY A 17 7.47 -7.20 14.25
N LYS A 18 6.81 -7.57 15.35
CA LYS A 18 7.27 -8.62 16.25
C LYS A 18 6.12 -9.45 16.79
N ASN A 19 6.22 -10.76 16.69
CA ASN A 19 5.22 -11.71 17.14
C ASN A 19 3.82 -11.35 16.57
N ARG A 20 2.88 -10.93 17.42
CA ARG A 20 1.50 -10.54 17.04
C ARG A 20 1.33 -9.05 16.68
N TYR A 21 2.40 -8.26 16.79
CA TYR A 21 2.35 -6.81 16.57
C TYR A 21 3.10 -6.48 15.28
N TRP A 22 2.39 -6.54 14.15
CA TRP A 22 2.90 -6.24 12.83
C TRP A 22 1.77 -5.72 11.95
N LYS A 23 2.12 -5.07 10.83
CA LYS A 23 1.19 -4.64 9.79
C LYS A 23 1.51 -5.42 8.52
N SER A 24 0.47 -5.83 7.79
CA SER A 24 0.69 -6.45 6.49
C SER A 24 1.17 -5.42 5.48
N HIS A 25 2.26 -5.77 4.80
CA HIS A 25 2.81 -5.04 3.67
C HIS A 25 2.57 -5.77 2.34
N TYR A 26 1.85 -6.90 2.35
CA TYR A 26 1.62 -7.75 1.19
C TYR A 26 1.05 -6.97 -0.01
N TRP A 27 0.13 -6.04 0.26
CA TRP A 27 -0.54 -5.22 -0.76
C TRP A 27 0.42 -4.30 -1.54
N LEU A 28 1.65 -4.08 -1.06
CA LEU A 28 2.69 -3.31 -1.76
C LEU A 28 3.38 -4.12 -2.86
N PHE A 29 3.22 -5.44 -2.87
CA PHE A 29 3.91 -6.35 -3.78
C PHE A 29 2.95 -6.83 -4.87
N PRO A 30 3.24 -6.58 -6.16
CA PRO A 30 2.42 -7.10 -7.25
C PRO A 30 2.48 -8.65 -7.31
N PRO A 31 1.49 -9.31 -7.93
CA PRO A 31 1.54 -10.76 -8.15
C PRO A 31 2.85 -11.19 -8.85
N GLY A 32 3.49 -12.26 -8.35
CA GLY A 32 4.78 -12.73 -8.87
C GLY A 32 6.01 -12.10 -8.20
N SER A 33 5.81 -11.29 -7.14
CA SER A 33 6.91 -10.72 -6.33
C SER A 33 7.51 -11.71 -5.33
N GLU A 34 6.98 -12.93 -5.23
CA GLU A 34 7.53 -13.97 -4.38
C GLU A 34 8.99 -14.25 -4.78
N ALA A 35 9.89 -14.11 -3.81
CA ALA A 35 11.33 -14.26 -4.05
C ALA A 35 12.03 -14.84 -2.83
N ASN A 36 13.27 -15.31 -3.03
CA ASN A 36 14.17 -15.58 -1.91
C ASN A 36 14.95 -14.30 -1.60
N VAL A 37 14.61 -13.65 -0.49
CA VAL A 37 15.20 -12.38 -0.06
C VAL A 37 16.30 -12.60 0.98
N PRO A 38 17.34 -11.73 1.02
CA PRO A 38 18.33 -11.75 2.08
C PRO A 38 17.71 -11.37 3.42
N THR A 39 17.95 -12.21 4.43
CA THR A 39 17.62 -11.97 5.84
C THR A 39 18.90 -12.06 6.66
N GLU A 40 19.17 -11.04 7.47
CA GLU A 40 20.36 -10.97 8.32
C GLU A 40 20.15 -11.71 9.65
N TYR A 41 21.11 -12.57 10.00
CA TYR A 41 21.18 -13.24 11.30
C TYR A 41 22.54 -13.02 11.94
N VAL A 42 22.62 -13.32 13.24
CA VAL A 42 23.89 -13.43 13.96
C VAL A 42 24.87 -14.42 13.28
N SER A 43 24.35 -15.45 12.61
CA SER A 43 25.15 -16.42 11.86
C SER A 43 25.56 -15.98 10.44
N GLY A 44 25.20 -14.75 10.05
CA GLY A 44 25.35 -14.23 8.68
C GLY A 44 24.03 -14.21 7.91
N VAL A 45 24.10 -13.73 6.67
CA VAL A 45 22.95 -13.56 5.78
C VAL A 45 22.48 -14.90 5.21
N ARG A 46 21.16 -15.12 5.19
CA ARG A 46 20.54 -16.29 4.54
C ARG A 46 19.48 -15.82 3.55
N LEU A 47 19.31 -16.56 2.47
CA LEU A 47 18.20 -16.38 1.55
C LEU A 47 16.98 -17.15 2.06
N GLN A 48 15.85 -16.47 2.20
CA GLN A 48 14.60 -17.06 2.66
C GLN A 48 13.42 -16.60 1.80
N PRO A 49 12.33 -17.39 1.73
CA PRO A 49 11.12 -16.93 1.05
C PRO A 49 10.59 -15.63 1.66
N GLY A 50 10.17 -14.73 0.79
CA GLY A 50 9.60 -13.42 1.11
C GLY A 50 9.11 -12.77 -0.17
N TYR A 51 9.07 -11.44 -0.18
CA TYR A 51 8.62 -10.66 -1.33
C TYR A 51 9.64 -9.60 -1.71
N GLU A 52 9.84 -9.39 -3.01
CA GLU A 52 10.72 -8.35 -3.55
C GLU A 52 10.03 -7.64 -4.73
N ALA A 53 10.09 -6.32 -4.73
CA ALA A 53 9.66 -5.47 -5.84
C ALA A 53 10.57 -4.23 -5.93
N SER A 54 10.57 -3.54 -7.07
CA SER A 54 11.26 -2.25 -7.16
C SER A 54 10.49 -1.18 -6.38
N LEU A 55 11.18 -0.15 -5.87
CA LEU A 55 10.50 1.00 -5.27
C LEU A 55 9.58 1.71 -6.29
N ALA A 56 9.88 1.64 -7.59
CA ALA A 56 9.01 2.11 -8.66
C ALA A 56 7.66 1.37 -8.73
N ASP A 57 7.67 0.04 -8.58
CA ASP A 57 6.44 -0.77 -8.55
C ASP A 57 5.62 -0.49 -7.29
N VAL A 58 6.31 -0.38 -6.14
CA VAL A 58 5.69 0.00 -4.87
C VAL A 58 5.08 1.40 -4.96
N ARG A 59 5.79 2.37 -5.54
CA ARG A 59 5.29 3.72 -5.81
C ARG A 59 4.04 3.68 -6.68
N PHE A 60 4.07 2.90 -7.76
CA PHE A 60 2.92 2.75 -8.66
C PHE A 60 1.70 2.29 -7.87
N ARG A 61 1.82 1.23 -7.06
CA ARG A 61 0.70 0.71 -6.27
C ARG A 61 0.21 1.73 -5.26
N LEU A 62 1.11 2.35 -4.50
CA LEU A 62 0.75 3.41 -3.54
C LEU A 62 -0.06 4.53 -4.20
N CYS A 63 0.40 5.07 -5.34
CA CYS A 63 -0.30 6.17 -6.03
C CYS A 63 -1.73 5.80 -6.46
N HIS A 64 -1.93 4.55 -6.89
CA HIS A 64 -3.22 4.08 -7.39
C HIS A 64 -4.14 3.53 -6.30
N LEU A 65 -3.60 3.24 -5.11
CA LEU A 65 -4.32 2.69 -3.95
C LEU A 65 -4.44 3.70 -2.80
N GLY A 66 -4.63 4.98 -3.14
CA GLY A 66 -4.99 6.03 -2.18
C GLY A 66 -3.82 6.81 -1.57
N TYR A 67 -2.62 6.68 -2.12
CA TYR A 67 -1.42 7.41 -1.71
C TYR A 67 -0.77 8.12 -2.92
N SER A 68 -1.57 8.76 -3.78
CA SER A 68 -1.03 9.79 -4.69
C SER A 68 -0.35 10.92 -3.88
N TYR A 69 0.40 11.81 -4.53
CA TYR A 69 1.07 12.90 -3.81
C TYR A 69 0.06 13.74 -3.01
N ALA A 70 -1.04 14.15 -3.64
CA ALA A 70 -2.09 14.92 -3.01
C ALA A 70 -2.78 14.17 -1.85
N GLU A 71 -3.05 12.87 -2.00
CA GLU A 71 -3.68 12.07 -0.94
C GLU A 71 -2.75 11.84 0.24
N THR A 72 -1.47 11.56 -0.02
CA THR A 72 -0.46 11.37 1.02
C THR A 72 -0.27 12.65 1.82
N ARG A 73 -0.17 13.80 1.15
CA ARG A 73 -0.15 15.12 1.80
C ARG A 73 -1.38 15.33 2.67
N ALA A 74 -2.58 15.11 2.13
CA ALA A 74 -3.83 15.30 2.85
C ALA A 74 -3.96 14.37 4.08
N LYS A 75 -3.52 13.10 3.96
CA LYS A 75 -3.48 12.15 5.09
C LYS A 75 -2.50 12.60 6.17
N PHE A 76 -1.31 13.05 5.79
CA PHE A 76 -0.32 13.59 6.72
C PHE A 76 -0.84 14.83 7.45
N GLU A 77 -1.36 15.81 6.73
CA GLU A 77 -1.91 17.05 7.30
C GLU A 77 -3.11 16.75 8.22
N THR A 78 -3.98 15.80 7.83
CA THR A 78 -5.08 15.33 8.70
C THR A 78 -4.54 14.71 9.99
N TYR A 79 -3.43 13.97 9.93
CA TYR A 79 -2.82 13.37 11.11
C TYR A 79 -2.18 14.42 12.03
N VAL A 80 -1.44 15.38 11.47
CA VAL A 80 -0.91 16.54 12.20
C VAL A 80 -2.04 17.32 12.88
N HIS A 81 -3.12 17.64 12.17
CA HIS A 81 -4.26 18.35 12.75
C HIS A 81 -4.96 17.58 13.87
N ARG A 82 -4.91 16.24 13.88
CA ARG A 82 -5.45 15.46 15.02
C ARG A 82 -4.57 15.60 16.25
N TRP A 83 -3.25 15.55 16.07
CA TRP A 83 -2.27 15.74 17.14
C TRP A 83 -2.35 17.14 17.76
N GLN A 84 -2.47 18.16 16.90
CA GLN A 84 -2.64 19.56 17.31
C GLN A 84 -3.91 19.83 18.13
N ARG A 85 -4.84 18.88 18.26
CA ARG A 85 -6.01 19.03 19.15
C ARG A 85 -5.68 18.72 20.61
N THR A 86 -4.59 17.99 20.85
CA THR A 86 -4.16 17.56 22.19
C THR A 86 -2.81 18.14 22.57
N ASP A 87 -2.00 18.51 21.58
CA ASP A 87 -0.65 19.05 21.75
C ASP A 87 -0.40 20.15 20.71
N ASP A 88 -0.48 21.42 21.15
CA ASP A 88 -0.30 22.58 20.26
C ASP A 88 1.17 22.79 19.82
N ASP A 89 2.12 22.07 20.43
CA ASP A 89 3.55 22.26 20.18
C ASP A 89 4.06 21.48 18.96
N LEU A 90 3.27 20.52 18.44
CA LEU A 90 3.62 19.82 17.19
C LEU A 90 3.44 20.74 15.97
N GLN A 91 4.55 21.36 15.56
CA GLN A 91 4.65 22.19 14.36
C GLN A 91 5.53 21.49 13.32
N ILE A 92 4.91 20.64 12.49
CA ILE A 92 5.55 19.99 11.34
C ILE A 92 4.65 20.08 10.11
N THR A 93 5.23 20.50 8.99
CA THR A 93 4.55 20.55 7.70
C THR A 93 4.85 19.31 6.88
N TYR A 94 3.97 19.00 5.91
CA TYR A 94 4.25 17.92 4.97
C TYR A 94 5.50 18.21 4.14
N ASP A 95 5.75 19.47 3.78
CA ASP A 95 6.90 19.85 2.95
C ASP A 95 8.22 19.60 3.71
N GLU A 96 8.30 19.91 5.01
CA GLU A 96 9.47 19.56 5.85
C GLU A 96 9.68 18.05 5.97
N PHE A 97 8.59 17.29 6.17
CA PHE A 97 8.65 15.83 6.20
C PHE A 97 9.13 15.26 4.86
N HIS A 98 8.59 15.80 3.76
CA HIS A 98 8.91 15.41 2.39
C HIS A 98 10.36 15.66 2.03
N ASP A 99 10.86 16.86 2.29
CA ASP A 99 12.27 17.24 2.06
C ASP A 99 13.21 16.34 2.88
N THR A 100 12.83 16.03 4.13
CA THR A 100 13.63 15.16 4.99
C THR A 100 13.71 13.74 4.44
N MET A 101 12.58 13.19 3.98
CA MET A 101 12.51 11.82 3.44
C MET A 101 13.24 11.71 2.10
N THR A 102 13.04 12.66 1.20
CA THR A 102 13.68 12.66 -0.13
C THR A 102 15.18 12.99 -0.08
N GLY A 103 15.64 13.60 1.01
CA GLY A 103 17.06 13.78 1.32
C GLY A 103 17.80 12.50 1.75
N ILE A 104 17.12 11.35 1.91
CA ILE A 104 17.75 10.10 2.32
C ILE A 104 18.25 9.33 1.09
N GLU A 105 19.57 9.11 1.03
CA GLU A 105 20.24 8.43 -0.09
C GLU A 105 20.40 6.93 0.19
N PHE A 106 19.36 6.14 -0.08
CA PHE A 106 19.36 4.70 0.21
C PHE A 106 20.42 3.92 -0.55
N ALA A 107 20.89 4.43 -1.70
CA ALA A 107 21.97 3.80 -2.47
C ALA A 107 23.31 3.75 -1.73
N THR A 108 23.53 4.68 -0.79
CA THR A 108 24.78 4.78 -0.01
C THR A 108 24.57 4.56 1.48
N LEU A 109 23.32 4.58 1.96
CA LEU A 109 22.98 4.33 3.36
C LEU A 109 23.30 2.87 3.73
N THR A 110 23.93 2.68 4.88
CA THR A 110 24.33 1.37 5.40
C THR A 110 23.77 1.14 6.81
N SER A 111 23.78 -0.12 7.25
CA SER A 111 23.38 -0.48 8.63
C SER A 111 24.23 0.23 9.69
N ASP A 112 25.49 0.53 9.40
CA ASP A 112 26.38 1.27 10.32
C ASP A 112 25.92 2.72 10.53
N ASP A 113 25.31 3.35 9.53
CA ASP A 113 24.74 4.71 9.65
C ASP A 113 23.53 4.73 10.59
N LEU A 114 22.81 3.60 10.71
CA LEU A 114 21.67 3.48 11.63
C LEU A 114 22.09 3.02 13.05
N LYS A 115 23.35 2.62 13.25
CA LYS A 115 23.84 2.14 14.55
C LYS A 115 23.63 3.11 15.72
N PRO A 116 23.80 4.44 15.58
CA PRO A 116 23.49 5.39 16.66
C PRO A 116 22.02 5.37 17.11
N TYR A 117 21.14 4.87 16.25
CA TYR A 117 19.70 4.79 16.44
C TYR A 117 19.24 3.37 16.76
N ILE A 118 20.16 2.51 17.21
CA ILE A 118 19.88 1.08 17.51
C ILE A 118 19.22 0.38 16.31
N TRP A 119 19.64 0.77 15.10
CA TRP A 119 19.11 0.24 13.84
C TRP A 119 17.62 0.52 13.60
N ASP A 120 17.01 1.47 14.33
CA ASP A 120 15.63 1.91 14.10
C ASP A 120 15.61 3.09 13.10
N PHE A 121 14.99 2.86 11.95
CA PHE A 121 14.83 3.88 10.92
C PHE A 121 13.92 5.03 11.35
N ARG A 122 12.93 4.80 12.22
CA ARG A 122 12.07 5.89 12.75
C ARG A 122 12.87 6.84 13.62
N ASP A 123 13.75 6.33 14.47
CA ASP A 123 14.67 7.15 15.27
C ASP A 123 15.63 7.96 14.40
N PHE A 124 16.16 7.34 13.34
CA PHE A 124 16.95 8.05 12.33
C PHE A 124 16.16 9.19 11.68
N VAL A 125 14.89 8.96 11.32
CA VAL A 125 14.00 9.99 10.76
C VAL A 125 13.69 11.09 11.77
N ILE A 126 13.38 10.75 13.02
CA ILE A 126 13.10 11.69 14.11
C ILE A 126 14.28 12.63 14.32
N ASP A 127 15.51 12.11 14.35
CA ASP A 127 16.73 12.91 14.51
C ASP A 127 16.92 13.91 13.36
N ARG A 128 16.62 13.51 12.13
CA ARG A 128 16.70 14.41 10.96
C ARG A 128 15.60 15.48 10.96
N LEU A 129 14.41 15.15 11.48
CA LEU A 129 13.27 16.06 11.61
C LEU A 129 13.40 17.00 12.82
N ALA A 130 14.25 16.67 13.79
CA ALA A 130 14.48 17.47 14.99
C ALA A 130 15.32 18.73 14.69
N THR A 131 14.77 19.66 13.91
CA THR A 131 15.35 20.99 13.75
C THR A 131 15.13 21.79 15.04
N THR A 132 16.17 21.90 15.88
CA THR A 132 16.44 22.82 17.02
C THR A 132 15.34 23.35 17.97
N GLN A 133 14.03 23.09 17.81
CA GLN A 133 12.97 23.62 18.69
C GLN A 133 11.77 22.68 18.89
N ARG A 134 11.85 21.40 18.52
CA ARG A 134 10.77 20.42 18.73
C ARG A 134 11.07 19.55 19.95
N ASP A 135 10.05 19.28 20.78
CA ASP A 135 10.15 18.24 21.79
C ASP A 135 10.32 16.89 21.07
N LYS A 136 11.46 16.23 21.33
CA LYS A 136 11.80 14.95 20.71
C LYS A 136 10.77 13.87 21.05
N TYR A 137 10.19 13.90 22.25
CA TYR A 137 9.20 12.91 22.68
C TYR A 137 7.89 13.04 21.91
N VAL A 138 7.43 14.27 21.68
CA VAL A 138 6.21 14.52 20.87
C VAL A 138 6.41 14.08 19.42
N LEU A 139 7.59 14.36 18.86
CA LEU A 139 7.94 13.94 17.50
C LEU A 139 8.07 12.42 17.39
N GLU A 140 8.62 11.76 18.42
CA GLU A 140 8.70 10.30 18.51
C GLU A 140 7.31 9.67 18.44
N ASP A 141 6.41 10.04 19.36
CA ASP A 141 5.06 9.47 19.37
C ASP A 141 4.30 9.74 18.06
N PHE A 142 4.49 10.93 17.47
CA PHE A 142 3.93 11.26 16.15
C PHE A 142 4.44 10.32 15.05
N ILE A 143 5.77 10.14 14.92
CA ILE A 143 6.37 9.32 13.85
C ILE A 143 6.04 7.84 14.04
N TYR A 144 6.02 7.33 15.27
CA TYR A 144 5.63 5.94 15.55
C TYR A 144 4.13 5.70 15.30
N GLY A 145 3.28 6.71 15.49
CA GLY A 145 1.85 6.64 15.22
C GLY A 145 1.46 6.91 13.76
N LEU A 146 2.35 7.50 12.96
CA LEU A 146 2.10 7.79 11.55
C LEU A 146 1.88 6.50 10.75
N ASP A 147 0.94 6.54 9.81
CA ASP A 147 0.78 5.45 8.84
C ASP A 147 2.05 5.34 7.99
N PHE A 148 2.74 4.22 8.12
CA PHE A 148 4.02 3.98 7.44
C PHE A 148 3.92 4.08 5.91
N SER A 149 2.73 3.85 5.35
CA SER A 149 2.48 4.03 3.92
C SER A 149 2.75 5.47 3.45
N ILE A 150 2.55 6.47 4.34
CA ILE A 150 2.89 7.88 4.08
C ILE A 150 4.41 8.04 3.97
N THR A 151 5.17 7.47 4.91
CA THR A 151 6.64 7.49 4.88
C THR A 151 7.16 6.82 3.62
N LEU A 152 6.75 5.58 3.34
CA LEU A 152 7.19 4.83 2.18
C LEU A 152 6.83 5.53 0.87
N ARG A 153 5.61 6.07 0.75
CA ARG A 153 5.23 6.85 -0.43
C ARG A 153 6.11 8.07 -0.61
N THR A 154 6.46 8.78 0.46
CA THR A 154 7.31 9.97 0.39
C THR A 154 8.73 9.62 -0.04
N LEU A 155 9.28 8.50 0.46
CA LEU A 155 10.59 7.97 0.02
C LEU A 155 10.64 7.69 -1.49
N CYS A 156 9.50 7.36 -2.10
CA CYS A 156 9.41 7.11 -3.54
C CYS A 156 9.58 8.38 -4.40
N ASP A 157 9.55 9.59 -3.84
CA ASP A 157 9.71 10.81 -4.63
C ASP A 157 11.19 11.11 -4.98
N ARG A 158 12.15 10.45 -4.32
CA ARG A 158 13.54 10.47 -4.75
C ARG A 158 13.75 9.55 -5.96
N GLN A 159 14.01 10.13 -7.13
CA GLN A 159 14.17 9.40 -8.39
C GLN A 159 15.28 8.33 -8.33
N ASP A 160 16.41 8.65 -7.71
CA ASP A 160 17.55 7.72 -7.58
C ASP A 160 17.20 6.45 -6.80
N ASN A 161 16.19 6.50 -5.93
CA ASN A 161 15.78 5.34 -5.13
C ASN A 161 14.82 4.41 -5.89
N LEU A 162 14.24 4.83 -7.01
CA LEU A 162 13.13 4.10 -7.67
C LEU A 162 13.52 2.70 -8.15
N GLN A 163 14.78 2.48 -8.51
CA GLN A 163 15.27 1.17 -8.96
C GLN A 163 15.72 0.28 -7.80
N LEU A 164 15.75 0.80 -6.57
CA LEU A 164 16.21 0.04 -5.42
C LEU A 164 15.14 -1.00 -5.00
N PRO A 165 15.58 -2.16 -4.49
CA PRO A 165 14.69 -3.22 -4.08
C PRO A 165 14.00 -2.86 -2.75
N VAL A 166 12.68 -3.08 -2.71
CA VAL A 166 11.89 -3.18 -1.48
C VAL A 166 11.67 -4.65 -1.19
N ARG A 167 11.99 -5.09 0.03
CA ARG A 167 11.90 -6.50 0.44
C ARG A 167 11.08 -6.65 1.70
N TRP A 168 10.22 -7.66 1.74
CA TRP A 168 9.47 -8.04 2.94
C TRP A 168 9.91 -9.43 3.40
N GLN A 169 10.68 -9.47 4.49
CA GLN A 169 11.16 -10.71 5.10
C GLN A 169 10.10 -11.26 6.05
N THR A 170 9.44 -12.34 5.64
CA THR A 170 8.28 -12.91 6.38
C THR A 170 8.53 -14.29 6.97
N GLN A 171 9.54 -15.02 6.46
CA GLN A 171 9.68 -16.46 6.72
C GLN A 171 9.78 -16.81 8.20
N ASP A 172 10.56 -16.05 8.98
CA ASP A 172 10.74 -16.37 10.40
C ASP A 172 9.42 -16.36 11.16
N LEU A 173 8.54 -15.40 10.86
CA LEU A 173 7.24 -15.29 11.51
C LEU A 173 6.33 -16.49 11.17
N ILE A 174 6.43 -16.98 9.93
CA ILE A 174 5.73 -18.19 9.47
C ILE A 174 6.29 -19.44 10.14
N ASP A 175 7.61 -19.64 10.11
CA ASP A 175 8.29 -20.82 10.66
C ASP A 175 8.07 -20.98 12.17
N SER A 176 7.95 -19.85 12.87
CA SER A 176 7.65 -19.85 14.30
C SER A 176 6.16 -20.01 14.63
N GLY A 177 5.28 -20.08 13.63
CA GLY A 177 3.85 -20.32 13.79
C GLY A 177 3.07 -19.13 14.34
N TRP A 178 3.63 -17.91 14.30
CA TRP A 178 2.89 -16.71 14.70
C TRP A 178 1.86 -16.29 13.67
N VAL A 179 2.08 -16.64 12.40
CA VAL A 179 1.27 -16.24 11.24
C VAL A 179 1.28 -17.35 10.19
N THR A 180 0.19 -17.50 9.44
CA THR A 180 0.14 -18.34 8.25
C THR A 180 0.37 -17.51 6.98
N LEU A 181 0.60 -18.16 5.83
CA LEU A 181 0.70 -17.43 4.57
C LEU A 181 -0.59 -16.67 4.23
N GLU A 182 -1.76 -17.21 4.59
CA GLU A 182 -3.03 -16.52 4.33
C GLU A 182 -3.21 -15.30 5.21
N ASP A 183 -2.84 -15.39 6.50
CA ASP A 183 -2.88 -14.23 7.41
C ASP A 183 -2.01 -13.06 6.89
N LEU A 184 -0.88 -13.35 6.22
CA LEU A 184 -0.06 -12.30 5.59
C LEU A 184 -0.80 -11.59 4.44
N LYS A 185 -1.66 -12.32 3.74
CA LYS A 185 -2.44 -11.82 2.61
C LYS A 185 -3.78 -11.21 3.03
N ASP A 186 -4.12 -11.27 4.32
CA ASP A 186 -5.31 -10.62 4.85
C ASP A 186 -5.30 -9.14 4.51
N ILE A 187 -6.49 -8.66 4.15
CA ILE A 187 -6.69 -7.28 3.75
C ILE A 187 -7.54 -6.55 4.77
N ASP A 188 -7.26 -5.27 4.97
CA ASP A 188 -8.30 -4.37 5.46
C ASP A 188 -9.34 -4.22 4.35
N ARG A 189 -10.40 -5.02 4.45
CA ARG A 189 -11.49 -5.07 3.47
C ARG A 189 -12.10 -3.70 3.21
N GLN A 190 -12.24 -2.84 4.22
CA GLN A 190 -12.83 -1.52 4.03
C GLN A 190 -11.89 -0.62 3.22
N THR A 191 -10.59 -0.66 3.52
CA THR A 191 -9.57 0.06 2.75
C THR A 191 -9.53 -0.43 1.30
N TYR A 192 -9.58 -1.74 1.06
CA TYR A 192 -9.63 -2.31 -0.29
C TYR A 192 -10.90 -1.94 -1.06
N ILE A 193 -12.08 -1.94 -0.43
CA ILE A 193 -13.33 -1.49 -1.05
C ILE A 193 -13.21 -0.03 -1.49
N ASN A 194 -12.67 0.83 -0.62
CA ASN A 194 -12.48 2.24 -0.92
C ASN A 194 -11.50 2.44 -2.09
N ASN A 195 -10.35 1.76 -2.05
CA ASN A 195 -9.34 1.82 -3.09
C ASN A 195 -9.86 1.29 -4.44
N HIS A 196 -10.58 0.16 -4.43
CA HIS A 196 -11.21 -0.41 -5.61
C HIS A 196 -12.22 0.55 -6.25
N THR A 197 -13.10 1.12 -5.42
CA THR A 197 -14.12 2.08 -5.86
C THR A 197 -13.47 3.32 -6.47
N LEU A 198 -12.45 3.86 -5.80
CA LEU A 198 -11.68 5.01 -6.26
C LEU A 198 -10.99 4.71 -7.59
N LEU A 199 -10.32 3.55 -7.70
CA LEU A 199 -9.61 3.15 -8.91
C LEU A 199 -10.57 2.99 -10.11
N CYS A 200 -11.73 2.34 -9.91
CA CYS A 200 -12.78 2.29 -10.92
C CYS A 200 -13.22 3.70 -11.37
N GLY A 201 -13.51 4.59 -10.42
CA GLY A 201 -13.94 5.95 -10.71
C GLY A 201 -12.89 6.73 -11.51
N ARG A 202 -11.64 6.69 -11.05
CA ARG A 202 -10.52 7.36 -11.73
C ARG A 202 -10.31 6.85 -13.15
N ILE A 203 -10.41 5.53 -13.37
CA ILE A 203 -10.32 4.95 -14.72
C ILE A 203 -11.46 5.47 -15.60
N GLN A 204 -12.70 5.45 -15.10
CA GLN A 204 -13.85 5.98 -15.84
C GLN A 204 -13.68 7.46 -16.21
N ASP A 205 -13.25 8.28 -15.26
CA ASP A 205 -13.02 9.71 -15.46
C ASP A 205 -11.94 9.95 -16.53
N HIS A 206 -10.84 9.19 -16.46
CA HIS A 206 -9.73 9.31 -17.42
C HIS A 206 -10.15 8.96 -18.85
N VAL A 207 -11.01 7.94 -19.02
CA VAL A 207 -11.46 7.49 -20.35
C VAL A 207 -12.75 8.17 -20.80
N GLY A 208 -13.33 9.04 -19.98
CA GLY A 208 -14.57 9.77 -20.28
C GLY A 208 -15.80 8.87 -20.42
N ILE A 209 -15.92 7.81 -19.61
CA ILE A 209 -17.03 6.85 -19.69
C ILE A 209 -17.93 6.92 -18.46
N ASP A 210 -19.16 7.34 -18.70
CA ASP A 210 -20.22 7.32 -17.70
C ASP A 210 -20.99 5.98 -17.70
N GLY A 211 -21.31 5.49 -16.51
CA GLY A 211 -22.16 4.33 -16.29
C GLY A 211 -21.47 2.96 -16.40
N LEU A 212 -21.92 2.03 -15.55
CA LEU A 212 -21.30 0.72 -15.37
C LEU A 212 -21.31 -0.15 -16.64
N LYS A 213 -22.37 -0.10 -17.45
CA LYS A 213 -22.47 -0.91 -18.68
C LYS A 213 -21.45 -0.49 -19.73
N ALA A 214 -21.25 0.82 -19.91
CA ALA A 214 -20.26 1.32 -20.84
C ALA A 214 -18.84 1.02 -20.34
N PHE A 215 -18.61 1.17 -19.04
CA PHE A 215 -17.34 0.83 -18.42
C PHE A 215 -17.00 -0.67 -18.54
N ASP A 216 -17.97 -1.56 -18.33
CA ASP A 216 -17.82 -3.01 -18.50
C ASP A 216 -17.46 -3.41 -19.94
N ASN A 217 -18.11 -2.79 -20.92
CA ASN A 217 -17.78 -2.99 -22.34
C ASN A 217 -16.38 -2.49 -22.67
N TRP A 218 -15.97 -1.36 -22.09
CA TRP A 218 -14.64 -0.82 -22.30
C TRP A 218 -13.56 -1.70 -21.67
N LEU A 219 -13.73 -2.16 -20.43
CA LEU A 219 -12.82 -3.11 -19.78
C LEU A 219 -12.68 -4.40 -20.59
N HIS A 220 -13.79 -4.88 -21.16
CA HIS A 220 -13.74 -6.03 -22.07
C HIS A 220 -12.93 -5.74 -23.35
N ALA A 221 -13.06 -4.55 -23.92
CA ALA A 221 -12.24 -4.13 -25.06
C ALA A 221 -10.75 -3.97 -24.70
N GLN A 222 -10.41 -3.76 -23.42
CA GLN A 222 -9.04 -3.82 -22.90
C GLN A 222 -8.56 -5.25 -22.61
N GLY A 223 -9.34 -6.28 -22.96
CA GLY A 223 -8.94 -7.68 -22.86
C GLY A 223 -9.46 -8.42 -21.62
N LEU A 224 -10.24 -7.78 -20.74
CA LEU A 224 -10.81 -8.48 -19.58
C LEU A 224 -11.99 -9.38 -20.01
N PRO A 225 -12.08 -10.64 -19.53
CA PRO A 225 -13.17 -11.52 -19.89
C PRO A 225 -14.48 -11.12 -19.18
N LYS A 226 -15.61 -11.21 -19.89
CA LYS A 226 -16.96 -11.15 -19.30
C LYS A 226 -17.41 -12.52 -18.84
N ALA A 227 -16.71 -13.06 -17.84
CA ALA A 227 -16.92 -14.42 -17.34
C ALA A 227 -17.53 -14.47 -15.94
N THR A 228 -17.63 -13.35 -15.23
CA THR A 228 -18.11 -13.33 -13.85
C THR A 228 -19.64 -13.29 -13.83
N PRO A 229 -20.31 -14.34 -13.30
CA PRO A 229 -21.76 -14.33 -13.19
C PRO A 229 -22.22 -13.33 -12.14
N TYR A 230 -23.28 -12.59 -12.45
CA TYR A 230 -23.93 -11.67 -11.52
C TYR A 230 -25.44 -11.84 -11.62
N THR A 231 -26.10 -11.98 -10.47
CA THR A 231 -27.57 -12.03 -10.40
C THR A 231 -28.09 -10.65 -10.04
N ARG A 232 -28.74 -9.99 -10.99
CA ARG A 232 -29.35 -8.68 -10.81
C ARG A 232 -30.76 -8.81 -10.25
N SER A 233 -31.03 -8.06 -9.20
CA SER A 233 -32.32 -8.04 -8.50
C SER A 233 -33.06 -6.74 -8.80
N TYR A 234 -34.37 -6.85 -9.05
CA TYR A 234 -35.26 -5.71 -9.25
C TYR A 234 -36.35 -5.69 -8.17
N PRO A 235 -36.74 -4.52 -7.64
CA PRO A 235 -37.87 -4.43 -6.73
C PRO A 235 -39.14 -4.99 -7.39
N GLY A 236 -39.67 -6.10 -6.87
CA GLY A 236 -40.90 -6.74 -7.37
C GLY A 236 -40.77 -7.52 -8.68
N GLY A 237 -39.55 -7.73 -9.20
CA GLY A 237 -39.29 -8.49 -10.43
C GLY A 237 -38.54 -9.80 -10.18
N SER A 238 -38.56 -10.70 -11.17
CA SER A 238 -37.71 -11.90 -11.14
C SER A 238 -36.23 -11.53 -11.32
N PRO A 239 -35.30 -12.17 -10.59
CA PRO A 239 -33.87 -11.96 -10.79
C PRO A 239 -33.44 -12.33 -12.21
N THR A 240 -32.52 -11.56 -12.78
CA THR A 240 -31.93 -11.85 -14.10
C THR A 240 -30.44 -12.13 -13.94
N GLN A 241 -29.93 -13.12 -14.66
CA GLN A 241 -28.49 -13.38 -14.71
C GLN A 241 -27.84 -12.63 -15.88
N GLU A 242 -26.66 -12.09 -15.62
CA GLU A 242 -25.78 -11.51 -16.62
C GLU A 242 -24.33 -11.91 -16.35
N THR A 243 -23.46 -11.78 -17.35
CA THR A 243 -22.02 -11.96 -17.20
C THR A 243 -21.32 -10.62 -17.38
N LEU A 244 -20.44 -10.31 -16.43
CA LEU A 244 -19.71 -9.05 -16.35
C LEU A 244 -18.21 -9.33 -16.31
N THR A 245 -17.41 -8.29 -16.55
CA THR A 245 -16.01 -8.31 -16.11
C THR A 245 -15.94 -8.33 -14.58
N LEU A 246 -14.91 -8.97 -14.02
CA LEU A 246 -14.75 -9.06 -12.57
C LEU A 246 -14.76 -7.68 -11.87
N PRO A 247 -14.10 -6.62 -12.39
CA PRO A 247 -14.19 -5.28 -11.79
C PRO A 247 -15.60 -4.73 -11.66
N VAL A 248 -16.44 -4.90 -12.69
CA VAL A 248 -17.81 -4.40 -12.65
C VAL A 248 -18.69 -5.26 -11.75
N ALA A 249 -18.51 -6.58 -11.74
CA ALA A 249 -19.20 -7.46 -10.81
C ALA A 249 -18.87 -7.13 -9.35
N VAL A 250 -17.59 -6.95 -9.00
CA VAL A 250 -17.15 -6.53 -7.66
C VAL A 250 -17.77 -5.18 -7.28
N ARG A 251 -17.73 -4.20 -8.19
CA ARG A 251 -18.35 -2.88 -7.94
C ARG A 251 -19.85 -2.96 -7.71
N HIS A 252 -20.57 -3.79 -8.45
CA HIS A 252 -21.98 -4.04 -8.19
C HIS A 252 -22.21 -4.68 -6.81
N LYS A 253 -21.39 -5.64 -6.40
CA LYS A 253 -21.48 -6.28 -5.07
C LYS A 253 -21.17 -5.30 -3.93
N ILE A 254 -20.26 -4.34 -4.14
CA ILE A 254 -19.95 -3.27 -3.18
C ILE A 254 -21.14 -2.30 -3.02
N HIS A 255 -21.73 -1.84 -4.13
CA HIS A 255 -22.79 -0.82 -4.08
C HIS A 255 -24.20 -1.37 -3.83
N HIS A 256 -24.41 -2.68 -4.02
CA HIS A 256 -25.67 -3.38 -3.76
C HIS A 256 -25.51 -4.50 -2.72
N PRO A 257 -25.05 -4.19 -1.48
CA PRO A 257 -24.88 -5.20 -0.44
C PRO A 257 -26.20 -5.85 -0.01
N GLU A 258 -27.34 -5.20 -0.29
CA GLU A 258 -28.69 -5.75 -0.06
C GLU A 258 -29.03 -6.94 -0.97
N ASN A 259 -28.28 -7.13 -2.07
CA ASN A 259 -28.53 -8.19 -3.04
C ASN A 259 -27.90 -9.52 -2.58
N THR A 260 -28.64 -10.27 -1.78
CA THR A 260 -28.21 -11.55 -1.17
C THR A 260 -27.90 -12.68 -2.15
N HIS A 261 -28.19 -12.51 -3.45
CA HIS A 261 -27.82 -13.48 -4.48
C HIS A 261 -26.34 -13.46 -4.84
N ASN A 262 -25.58 -12.45 -4.41
CA ASN A 262 -24.17 -12.32 -4.72
C ASN A 262 -23.36 -12.07 -3.44
N THR A 263 -22.32 -12.86 -3.24
CA THR A 263 -21.33 -12.65 -2.18
C THR A 263 -20.04 -12.11 -2.78
N LEU A 264 -19.39 -11.18 -2.08
CA LEU A 264 -18.06 -10.66 -2.45
C LEU A 264 -16.99 -11.30 -1.55
N PRO A 265 -16.28 -12.33 -1.99
CA PRO A 265 -15.12 -12.84 -1.26
C PRO A 265 -13.93 -11.87 -1.38
N ASP A 266 -13.02 -11.89 -0.39
CA ASP A 266 -11.83 -11.04 -0.39
C ASP A 266 -10.88 -11.34 -1.56
N GLU A 267 -10.83 -12.61 -1.99
CA GLU A 267 -10.04 -13.02 -3.16
C GLU A 267 -10.48 -12.31 -4.44
N GLU A 268 -11.79 -12.25 -4.72
CA GLU A 268 -12.31 -11.51 -5.87
C GLU A 268 -12.02 -10.01 -5.76
N LEU A 269 -12.09 -9.43 -4.55
CA LEU A 269 -11.78 -8.02 -4.35
C LEU A 269 -10.30 -7.71 -4.63
N ARG A 270 -9.39 -8.59 -4.19
CA ARG A 270 -7.95 -8.49 -4.50
C ARG A 270 -7.70 -8.66 -5.99
N GLU A 271 -8.17 -9.75 -6.59
CA GLU A 271 -8.00 -10.04 -8.03
C GLU A 271 -8.53 -8.90 -8.89
N SER A 272 -9.72 -8.40 -8.57
CA SER A 272 -10.33 -7.26 -9.24
C SER A 272 -9.49 -5.98 -9.16
N THR A 273 -8.87 -5.73 -8.00
CA THR A 273 -7.94 -4.60 -7.82
C THR A 273 -6.70 -4.77 -8.68
N GLU A 274 -6.11 -5.98 -8.73
CA GLU A 274 -4.96 -6.26 -9.59
C GLU A 274 -5.27 -6.09 -11.07
N LEU A 275 -6.42 -6.59 -11.55
CA LEU A 275 -6.86 -6.40 -12.93
C LEU A 275 -6.98 -4.91 -13.28
N LEU A 276 -7.52 -4.08 -12.38
CA LEU A 276 -7.61 -2.64 -12.60
C LEU A 276 -6.24 -1.96 -12.60
N LEU A 277 -5.32 -2.37 -11.72
CA LEU A 277 -3.95 -1.86 -11.72
C LEU A 277 -3.22 -2.19 -13.03
N ASP A 278 -3.40 -3.41 -13.54
CA ASP A 278 -2.82 -3.82 -14.82
C ASP A 278 -3.40 -3.05 -16.01
N ILE A 279 -4.70 -2.75 -15.99
CA ILE A 279 -5.32 -1.83 -16.95
C ILE A 279 -4.64 -0.46 -16.88
N VAL A 280 -4.44 0.09 -15.67
CA VAL A 280 -3.81 1.41 -15.53
C VAL A 280 -2.38 1.43 -16.03
N LYS A 281 -1.59 0.37 -15.82
CA LYS A 281 -0.22 0.25 -16.38
C LYS A 281 -0.19 0.35 -17.91
N GLN A 282 -1.27 -0.04 -18.58
CA GLN A 282 -1.36 -0.04 -20.05
C GLN A 282 -1.88 1.29 -20.61
N LEU A 283 -2.37 2.20 -19.76
CA LEU A 283 -2.87 3.50 -20.21
C LEU A 283 -1.72 4.47 -20.58
N PRO A 284 -1.93 5.33 -21.60
CA PRO A 284 -0.89 6.25 -22.05
C PRO A 284 -0.59 7.34 -21.00
N PRO A 285 0.66 7.86 -20.95
CA PRO A 285 1.03 8.98 -20.07
C PRO A 285 0.29 10.30 -20.41
N PRO A 286 0.10 11.20 -19.42
CA PRO A 286 0.45 11.04 -18.02
C PRO A 286 -0.48 10.01 -17.35
N GLY A 287 0.14 9.01 -16.72
CA GLY A 287 -0.60 7.94 -16.06
C GLY A 287 -1.55 8.50 -15.01
N LEU A 288 -2.63 7.75 -14.79
CA LEU A 288 -3.72 8.10 -13.89
C LEU A 288 -3.22 8.48 -12.49
N GLY A 289 -3.65 9.63 -11.94
CA GLY A 289 -3.40 9.97 -10.53
C GLY A 289 -1.93 10.18 -10.12
N LEU A 290 -1.03 10.48 -11.07
CA LEU A 290 0.37 10.81 -10.79
C LEU A 290 0.62 12.31 -10.52
N ALA A 291 -0.44 13.12 -10.42
CA ALA A 291 -0.39 14.53 -10.03
C ALA A 291 -0.50 14.71 -8.50
#